data_AF-A0A0Q7NDL2-F1
#
_entry.id   AF-A0A0Q7NDL2-F1
#
_cell.length_a   1.000
_cell.length_b   1.000
_cell.length_c   1.000
_cell.angle_alpha   90.00
_cell.angle_beta   90.00
_cell.angle_gamma   90.00
#
_symmetry.space_group_name_H-M   'P 1'
#
loop_
_entity.id
_entity.type
_entity.pdbx_description
1 polymer ?
#
loop_
_entity_poly.entity_id
_entity_poly.type
_entity_poly.pdbx_seq_one_letter_code
_entity_poly.pdbx_strand_id
1 'polypeptide(L)'
;MTSQVATVRMAYATKTSTGGAPVDVSSWTLRGVGAIRVLYGLVPLATLILGTDVGTGMAVPVFVVVGLVSVLLGLATVALTPRLLSRDDAVLTAVGVDAILVVLGVAALMVGWDQFTVAAAAVVLGGVVIGALSAAVVAIVTAVREA
;
A
#
# COMPACT_ATOMS: atom_id res chain seq x y z
N MET A 1 -57.61 5.41 25.61
CA MET A 1 -57.66 4.10 24.95
C MET A 1 -57.89 4.36 23.46
N THR A 2 -56.83 4.44 22.66
CA THR A 2 -56.24 3.36 21.83
C THR A 2 -56.86 3.30 20.43
N SER A 3 -56.14 3.80 19.43
CA SER A 3 -56.04 3.20 18.09
C SER A 3 -55.31 4.16 17.14
N GLN A 4 -53.99 4.02 17.00
CA GLN A 4 -53.26 4.10 15.72
C GLN A 4 -51.77 3.83 15.98
N VAL A 5 -51.50 2.67 16.57
CA VAL A 5 -50.16 2.05 16.64
C VAL A 5 -49.96 1.12 15.43
N ALA A 6 -50.54 1.46 14.27
CA ALA A 6 -50.63 0.54 13.13
C ALA A 6 -50.25 1.18 11.79
N THR A 7 -49.18 1.97 11.77
CA THR A 7 -48.50 2.34 10.51
C THR A 7 -46.99 2.11 10.60
N VAL A 8 -46.62 1.09 11.37
CA VAL A 8 -45.35 0.39 11.17
C VAL A 8 -45.65 -0.74 10.19
N ARG A 9 -45.37 -0.53 8.89
CA ARG A 9 -44.84 -1.51 7.92
C ARG A 9 -45.10 -1.04 6.49
N MET A 10 -44.05 -1.17 5.67
CA MET A 10 -43.98 -1.01 4.21
C MET A 10 -43.79 0.43 3.74
N ALA A 11 -42.55 0.82 3.46
CA ALA A 11 -41.84 0.63 2.17
C ALA A 11 -42.30 1.70 1.18
N TYR A 12 -41.45 2.59 0.69
CA TYR A 12 -40.23 2.28 -0.05
C TYR A 12 -39.21 3.42 0.06
N ALA A 13 -37.95 3.02 0.18
CA ALA A 13 -36.79 3.63 -0.45
C ALA A 13 -36.90 5.12 -0.85
N THR A 14 -36.37 6.00 0.01
CA THR A 14 -35.46 7.01 -0.53
C THR A 14 -34.12 6.79 0.14
N LYS A 15 -33.41 5.79 -0.37
CA LYS A 15 -31.96 5.75 -0.30
C LYS A 15 -31.52 6.98 -1.09
N THR A 16 -31.38 8.13 -0.44
CA THR A 16 -30.73 9.31 -1.02
C THR A 16 -29.24 9.01 -1.12
N SER A 17 -28.93 8.15 -2.09
CA SER A 17 -27.65 8.07 -2.76
C SER A 17 -27.43 9.39 -3.47
N THR A 18 -26.52 10.23 -2.97
CA THR A 18 -25.44 10.94 -3.72
C THR A 18 -24.79 12.04 -2.86
N GLY A 19 -24.19 11.68 -1.72
CA GLY A 19 -23.40 12.63 -0.90
C GLY A 19 -22.13 12.05 -0.26
N GLY A 20 -21.83 10.76 -0.46
CA GLY A 20 -20.74 10.05 0.22
C GLY A 20 -19.60 9.56 -0.69
N ALA A 21 -19.56 9.97 -1.96
CA ALA A 21 -18.78 9.27 -2.99
C ALA A 21 -17.25 9.50 -3.03
N PRO A 22 -16.64 10.61 -2.57
CA PRO A 22 -15.18 10.77 -2.72
C PRO A 22 -14.36 10.19 -1.55
N VAL A 23 -14.85 10.29 -0.31
CA VAL A 23 -14.07 9.88 0.88
C VAL A 23 -13.97 8.35 0.99
N ASP A 24 -15.06 7.64 0.70
CA ASP A 24 -15.10 6.18 0.82
C ASP A 24 -14.19 5.51 -0.22
N VAL A 25 -14.23 5.97 -1.48
CA VAL A 25 -13.37 5.46 -2.57
C VAL A 25 -11.90 5.78 -2.32
N SER A 26 -11.58 7.00 -1.88
CA SER A 26 -10.19 7.40 -1.57
C SER A 26 -9.60 6.57 -0.42
N SER A 27 -10.40 6.31 0.62
CA SER A 27 -9.98 5.48 1.75
C SER A 27 -9.80 4.01 1.36
N TRP A 28 -10.68 3.49 0.49
CA TRP A 28 -10.59 2.12 0.00
C TRP A 28 -9.35 1.92 -0.87
N THR A 29 -9.06 2.87 -1.77
CA THR A 29 -7.85 2.84 -2.61
C THR A 29 -6.57 2.86 -1.78
N LEU A 30 -6.46 3.76 -0.80
CA LEU A 30 -5.27 3.84 0.06
C LEU A 30 -5.07 2.56 0.89
N ARG A 31 -6.17 2.00 1.42
CA ARG A 31 -6.12 0.71 2.12
C ARG A 31 -5.74 -0.45 1.19
N GLY A 32 -6.23 -0.42 -0.05
CA GLY A 32 -5.88 -1.40 -1.09
C GLY A 32 -4.38 -1.38 -1.41
N VAL A 33 -3.79 -0.19 -1.59
CA VAL A 33 -2.34 -0.03 -1.76
C VAL A 33 -1.57 -0.59 -0.56
N GLY A 34 -2.02 -0.29 0.66
CA GLY A 34 -1.44 -0.83 1.88
C GLY A 34 -1.50 -2.36 1.94
N ALA A 35 -2.64 -2.96 1.60
CA ALA A 35 -2.79 -4.42 1.56
C ALA A 35 -1.89 -5.08 0.50
N ILE A 36 -1.80 -4.50 -0.70
CA ILE A 36 -0.90 -4.98 -1.76
C ILE A 36 0.56 -4.96 -1.28
N ARG A 37 0.97 -3.90 -0.59
CA ARG A 37 2.31 -3.80 0.00
C ARG A 37 2.60 -4.87 1.03
N VAL A 38 1.64 -5.15 1.92
CA VAL A 38 1.79 -6.23 2.90
C VAL A 38 1.95 -7.56 2.18
N LEU A 39 1.04 -7.89 1.25
CA LEU A 39 1.11 -9.12 0.48
C LEU A 39 2.43 -9.25 -0.27
N TYR A 40 2.90 -8.16 -0.86
CA TYR A 40 4.16 -8.13 -1.55
C TYR A 40 5.35 -8.35 -0.61
N GLY A 41 5.37 -7.67 0.54
CA GLY A 41 6.44 -7.81 1.53
C GLY A 41 6.56 -9.23 2.09
N LEU A 42 5.48 -10.01 2.06
CA LEU A 42 5.52 -11.43 2.40
C LEU A 42 6.24 -12.28 1.35
N VAL A 43 6.33 -11.85 0.09
CA VAL A 43 7.01 -12.61 -0.99
C VAL A 43 8.50 -12.83 -0.69
N PRO A 44 9.34 -11.79 -0.50
CA PRO A 44 10.76 -12.00 -0.19
C PRO A 44 10.97 -12.71 1.16
N LEU A 45 10.08 -12.52 2.13
CA LEU A 45 10.16 -13.24 3.41
C LEU A 45 9.85 -14.73 3.22
N ALA A 46 8.82 -15.05 2.44
CA ALA A 46 8.46 -16.43 2.12
C ALA A 46 9.57 -17.13 1.32
N THR A 47 10.19 -16.45 0.34
CA THR A 47 11.31 -17.04 -0.42
C THR A 47 12.49 -17.39 0.49
N LEU A 48 12.79 -16.55 1.48
CA LEU A 48 13.82 -16.85 2.48
C LEU A 48 13.43 -18.02 3.39
N ILE A 49 12.20 -18.04 3.90
CA ILE A 49 11.70 -19.10 4.79
C ILE A 49 11.68 -20.46 4.08
N LEU A 50 11.29 -20.47 2.81
CA LEU A 50 11.22 -21.68 1.99
C LEU A 50 12.61 -22.15 1.50
N GLY A 51 13.69 -21.45 1.85
CA GLY A 51 15.06 -21.82 1.47
C GLY A 51 15.32 -21.71 -0.03
N THR A 52 14.63 -20.80 -0.71
CA THR A 52 14.85 -20.56 -2.15
C THR A 52 16.22 -19.92 -2.36
N ASP A 53 16.94 -20.33 -3.40
CA ASP A 53 18.20 -19.69 -3.77
C ASP A 53 17.96 -18.26 -4.27
N VAL A 54 18.27 -17.29 -3.42
CA VAL A 54 18.17 -15.85 -3.70
C VAL A 54 19.51 -15.25 -4.14
N GLY A 55 20.58 -16.04 -4.11
CA GLY A 55 21.94 -15.61 -4.40
C GLY A 55 22.85 -15.58 -3.17
N THR A 56 23.87 -14.74 -3.20
CA THR A 56 24.98 -14.76 -2.23
C THR A 56 25.07 -13.46 -1.44
N GLY A 57 25.87 -13.47 -0.36
CA GLY A 57 26.31 -12.27 0.37
C GLY A 57 25.18 -11.31 0.77
N MET A 58 24.99 -10.25 -0.02
CA MET A 58 24.04 -9.19 0.25
C MET A 58 22.58 -9.51 -0.15
N ALA A 59 22.32 -10.60 -0.88
CA ALA A 59 20.97 -10.91 -1.33
C ALA A 59 19.98 -11.15 -0.17
N VAL A 60 20.40 -11.91 0.84
CA VAL A 60 19.60 -12.21 2.04
C VAL A 60 19.23 -10.94 2.83
N PRO A 61 20.18 -10.08 3.25
CA PRO A 61 19.83 -8.87 3.99
C PRO A 61 18.96 -7.92 3.18
N VAL A 62 19.18 -7.81 1.85
CA VAL A 62 18.29 -7.00 0.99
C VAL A 62 16.87 -7.56 0.99
N PHE A 63 16.69 -8.89 0.91
CA PHE A 63 15.37 -9.52 0.97
C PHE A 63 14.66 -9.29 2.30
N VAL A 64 15.39 -9.40 3.42
CA VAL A 64 14.86 -9.10 4.75
C VAL A 64 14.40 -7.65 4.82
N VAL A 65 15.23 -6.71 4.37
CA VAL A 65 14.90 -5.27 4.39
C VAL A 65 13.70 -4.99 3.49
N VAL A 66 13.72 -5.43 2.23
CA VAL A 66 12.62 -5.21 1.27
C VAL A 66 11.32 -5.80 1.81
N GLY A 67 11.36 -7.01 2.36
CA GLY A 67 10.19 -7.69 2.93
C GLY A 67 9.62 -6.95 4.13
N LEU A 68 10.45 -6.71 5.16
CA LEU A 68 10.02 -6.06 6.39
C LEU A 68 9.52 -4.64 6.14
N VAL A 69 10.26 -3.85 5.36
CA VAL A 69 9.88 -2.47 5.06
C VAL A 69 8.57 -2.42 4.28
N SER A 70 8.38 -3.31 3.29
CA SER A 70 7.12 -3.38 2.53
C SER A 70 5.94 -3.74 3.43
N VAL A 71 6.09 -4.70 4.35
CA VAL A 71 5.04 -5.04 5.31
C VAL A 71 4.75 -3.87 6.24
N LEU A 72 5.77 -3.28 6.85
CA LEU A 72 5.61 -2.18 7.80
C LEU A 72 4.95 -0.96 7.16
N LEU A 73 5.37 -0.60 5.94
CA LEU A 73 4.76 0.51 5.21
C LEU A 73 3.36 0.18 4.74
N GLY A 74 3.09 -1.06 4.30
CA GLY A 74 1.74 -1.48 3.96
C GLY A 74 0.78 -1.36 5.15
N LEU A 75 1.19 -1.84 6.32
CA LEU A 75 0.44 -1.69 7.57
C LEU A 75 0.28 -0.22 7.97
N ALA A 76 1.34 0.58 7.84
CA ALA A 76 1.30 2.00 8.15
C ALA A 76 0.32 2.75 7.22
N THR A 77 0.31 2.46 5.92
CA THR A 77 -0.64 3.06 4.96
C THR A 77 -2.09 2.72 5.34
N VAL A 78 -2.38 1.45 5.69
CA VAL A 78 -3.73 1.05 6.14
C VAL A 78 -4.11 1.75 7.45
N ALA A 79 -3.23 1.75 8.44
CA ALA A 79 -3.50 2.32 9.77
C ALA A 79 -3.62 3.85 9.75
N LEU A 80 -2.81 4.51 8.92
CA LEU A 80 -2.72 5.97 8.83
C LEU A 80 -3.56 6.55 7.69
N THR A 81 -4.36 5.75 6.98
CA THR A 81 -5.28 6.22 5.92
C THR A 81 -6.10 7.47 6.35
N PRO A 82 -6.68 7.56 7.57
CA PRO A 82 -7.40 8.77 7.98
C PRO A 82 -6.51 10.01 8.08
N ARG A 83 -5.22 9.84 8.43
CA ARG A 83 -4.25 10.95 8.51
C ARG A 83 -3.78 11.38 7.13
N LEU A 84 -3.54 10.44 6.22
CA LEU A 84 -3.22 10.73 4.82
C LEU A 84 -4.34 11.50 4.12
N LEU A 85 -5.60 11.25 4.51
CA LEU A 85 -6.76 11.98 3.99
C LEU A 85 -7.01 13.32 4.69
N SER A 86 -6.28 13.68 5.75
CA SER A 86 -6.55 14.91 6.52
C SER A 86 -5.39 15.87 6.62
N ARG A 87 -4.16 15.46 6.22
CA ARG A 87 -2.95 16.29 6.35
C ARG A 87 -1.99 16.08 5.18
N ASP A 88 -1.64 17.18 4.53
CA ASP A 88 -0.74 17.18 3.36
C ASP A 88 0.70 16.79 3.75
N ASP A 89 1.15 17.17 4.95
CA ASP A 89 2.46 16.76 5.49
C ASP A 89 2.60 15.23 5.57
N ALA A 90 1.51 14.53 5.89
CA ALA A 90 1.51 13.07 5.97
C ALA A 90 1.62 12.44 4.58
N VAL A 91 1.02 13.06 3.57
CA VAL A 91 1.12 12.67 2.15
C VAL A 91 2.55 12.85 1.66
N LEU A 92 3.14 14.02 1.89
CA LEU A 92 4.52 14.31 1.48
C LEU A 92 5.51 13.35 2.13
N THR A 93 5.31 13.04 3.42
CA THR A 93 6.13 12.06 4.14
C THR A 93 6.00 10.67 3.53
N ALA A 94 4.78 10.22 3.22
CA ALA A 94 4.54 8.91 2.62
C ALA A 94 5.18 8.79 1.23
N VAL A 95 4.99 9.80 0.37
CA VAL A 95 5.60 9.86 -0.97
C VAL A 95 7.13 9.93 -0.88
N GLY A 96 7.67 10.71 0.06
CA GLY A 96 9.10 10.82 0.28
C GLY A 96 9.74 9.50 0.73
N VAL A 97 9.09 8.77 1.64
CA VAL A 97 9.54 7.44 2.07
C VAL A 97 9.53 6.47 0.89
N ASP A 98 8.49 6.48 0.08
CA ASP A 98 8.39 5.63 -1.11
C ASP A 98 9.48 5.94 -2.15
N ALA A 99 9.77 7.21 -2.38
CA ALA A 99 10.84 7.65 -3.28
C ALA A 99 12.23 7.20 -2.79
N ILE A 100 12.50 7.32 -1.48
CA ILE A 100 13.75 6.83 -0.89
C ILE A 100 13.90 5.32 -1.12
N LEU A 101 12.83 4.54 -0.93
CA LEU A 101 12.87 3.10 -1.13
C LEU A 101 13.07 2.69 -2.58
N VAL A 102 12.46 3.41 -3.51
CA VAL A 102 12.71 3.24 -4.95
C VAL A 102 14.20 3.44 -5.24
N VAL A 103 14.79 4.53 -4.75
CA VAL A 103 16.21 4.83 -4.95
C VAL A 103 17.10 3.75 -4.32
N LEU A 104 16.81 3.33 -3.08
CA LEU A 104 17.57 2.29 -2.39
C LEU A 104 17.45 0.93 -3.09
N GLY A 105 16.27 0.56 -3.57
CA GLY A 105 16.06 -0.69 -4.30
C GLY A 105 16.81 -0.72 -5.63
N VAL A 106 16.78 0.38 -6.38
CA VAL A 106 17.57 0.54 -7.62
C VAL A 106 19.07 0.51 -7.31
N ALA A 107 19.53 1.21 -6.27
CA ALA A 107 20.92 1.20 -5.85
C ALA A 107 21.39 -0.21 -5.44
N ALA A 108 20.55 -0.96 -4.70
CA ALA A 108 20.84 -2.35 -4.34
C ALA A 108 20.99 -3.24 -5.58
N LEU A 109 20.13 -3.07 -6.59
CA LEU A 109 20.24 -3.79 -7.86
C LEU A 109 21.51 -3.42 -8.63
N MET A 110 21.90 -2.15 -8.65
CA MET A 110 23.10 -1.69 -9.35
C MET A 110 24.39 -2.18 -8.67
N VAL A 111 24.44 -2.15 -7.34
CA VAL A 111 25.65 -2.50 -6.57
C VAL A 111 25.80 -4.01 -6.39
N GLY A 112 24.69 -4.75 -6.26
CA GLY A 112 24.70 -6.17 -5.95
C GLY A 112 24.26 -7.08 -7.10
N TRP A 113 24.22 -6.59 -8.35
CA TRP A 113 23.65 -7.32 -9.49
C TRP A 113 24.18 -8.75 -9.64
N ASP A 114 25.50 -8.94 -9.48
CA ASP A 114 26.20 -10.21 -9.57
C ASP A 114 25.93 -11.15 -8.38
N GLN A 115 25.37 -10.62 -7.29
CA GLN A 115 25.04 -11.36 -6.08
C GLN A 115 23.62 -11.91 -6.07
N PHE A 116 22.73 -11.42 -6.94
CA PHE A 116 21.35 -11.88 -7.03
C PHE A 116 21.17 -12.97 -8.08
N THR A 117 20.29 -13.93 -7.80
CA THR A 117 19.69 -14.72 -8.88
C THR A 117 18.73 -13.84 -9.69
N VAL A 118 18.43 -14.21 -10.95
CA VAL A 118 17.49 -13.45 -11.80
C VAL A 118 16.11 -13.32 -11.14
N ALA A 119 15.64 -14.41 -10.51
CA ALA A 119 14.39 -14.40 -9.76
C ALA A 119 14.46 -13.43 -8.57
N ALA A 120 15.60 -13.40 -7.87
CA ALA A 120 15.76 -12.52 -6.74
C ALA A 120 15.82 -11.03 -7.12
N ALA A 121 16.53 -10.71 -8.20
CA ALA A 121 16.57 -9.37 -8.78
C ALA A 121 15.18 -8.92 -9.24
N ALA A 122 14.36 -9.82 -9.79
CA ALA A 122 12.98 -9.52 -10.17
C ALA A 122 12.09 -9.17 -8.96
N VAL A 123 12.30 -9.81 -7.81
CA VAL A 123 11.61 -9.45 -6.56
C VAL A 123 12.08 -8.09 -6.04
N VAL A 124 13.38 -7.77 -6.11
CA VAL A 124 13.80 -6.41 -5.71
C VAL A 124 13.20 -5.36 -6.65
N LEU A 125 13.18 -5.62 -7.96
CA LEU A 125 12.58 -4.74 -8.95
C LEU A 125 11.06 -4.59 -8.77
N GLY A 126 10.34 -5.66 -8.44
CA GLY A 126 8.92 -5.59 -8.13
C GLY A 126 8.64 -4.70 -6.91
N GLY A 127 9.50 -4.74 -5.89
CA GLY A 127 9.43 -3.84 -4.74
C GLY A 127 9.60 -2.37 -5.14
N VAL A 128 10.54 -2.08 -6.05
CA VAL A 128 10.72 -0.75 -6.64
C VAL A 128 9.47 -0.28 -7.36
N VAL A 129 8.87 -1.13 -8.21
CA VAL A 129 7.65 -0.81 -8.96
C VAL A 129 6.48 -0.52 -8.01
N ILE A 130 6.29 -1.34 -6.98
CA ILE A 130 5.23 -1.13 -5.99
C ILE A 130 5.48 0.14 -5.16
N GLY A 131 6.73 0.44 -4.84
CA GLY A 131 7.15 1.71 -4.25
C GLY A 131 6.69 2.90 -5.08
N ALA A 132 7.07 2.93 -6.36
CA ALA A 132 6.73 4.01 -7.28
C ALA A 132 5.22 4.14 -7.52
N LEU A 133 4.52 3.01 -7.72
CA LEU A 133 3.07 3.01 -7.93
C LEU A 133 2.32 3.49 -6.69
N SER A 134 2.75 3.08 -5.49
CA SER A 134 2.17 3.57 -4.25
C SER A 134 2.31 5.09 -4.11
N ALA A 135 3.52 5.62 -4.35
CA ALA A 135 3.77 7.06 -4.32
C ALA A 135 2.83 7.81 -5.29
N ALA A 136 2.71 7.30 -6.52
CA ALA A 136 1.84 7.87 -7.54
C ALA A 136 0.36 7.83 -7.13
N VAL A 137 -0.13 6.69 -6.64
CA VAL A 137 -1.53 6.55 -6.21
C VAL A 137 -1.84 7.47 -5.04
N VAL A 138 -0.95 7.55 -4.04
CA VAL A 138 -1.12 8.45 -2.88
C VAL A 138 -1.17 9.90 -3.34
N ALA A 139 -0.28 10.32 -4.23
CA ALA A 139 -0.26 11.68 -4.78
C ALA A 139 -1.51 12.00 -5.63
N ILE A 140 -1.97 11.07 -6.47
CA ILE A 140 -3.16 11.27 -7.32
C ILE A 140 -4.43 11.35 -6.48
N VAL A 141 -4.63 10.40 -5.56
CA VAL A 141 -5.83 10.34 -4.70
C VAL A 141 -5.96 11.61 -3.87
N THR A 142 -4.84 12.20 -3.45
CA THR A 142 -4.82 13.43 -2.66
C THR A 142 -5.02 14.67 -3.54
N ALA A 143 -4.37 14.76 -4.71
CA ALA A 143 -4.57 15.86 -5.64
C ALA A 143 -6.02 15.96 -6.18
N VAL A 144 -6.67 14.83 -6.45
CA VAL A 144 -8.08 14.80 -6.92
C VAL A 144 -9.05 15.31 -5.85
N ARG A 145 -8.67 15.29 -4.57
CA ARG A 145 -9.50 15.81 -3.48
C ARG A 145 -9.50 17.34 -3.40
N GLU A 146 -8.46 17.99 -3.91
CA GLU A 146 -8.31 19.45 -3.90
C GLU A 146 -8.97 20.15 -5.11
N ALA A 147 -9.30 19.38 -6.16
CA ALA A 147 -9.93 19.86 -7.40
C ALA A 147 -11.46 19.89 -7.31
#